data_AF-A0A2E0HPQ5-F1
#
_entry.id   AF-A0A2E0HPQ5-F1
#
_cell.length_a   1.000
_cell.length_b   1.000
_cell.length_c   1.000
_cell.angle_alpha   90.00
_cell.angle_beta   90.00
_cell.angle_gamma   90.00
#
_symmetry.space_group_name_H-M   'P 1'
#
loop_
_entity.id
_entity.type
_entity.pdbx_description
1 polymer ?
#
loop_
_entity_poly.entity_id
_entity_poly.type
_entity_poly.pdbx_seq_one_letter_code
_entity_poly.pdbx_strand_id
1 'polypeptide(L)'
;MSPYRIMMYMILFLTPIICWAFTLKIKGRRVPVRDWIKEFHEKRYYLHAIGYIIIIRWKSITDALNEPIKMNAGHWTSWLYSIEGEFTKGIQDFFYNDTLTAILNFHYLFIYLFLIYVTTVYFAYSGDRDMTDKVTMNYLLIYALAVPYYLFFNVEVTSSWIPGMDALLYQDGAYTTFYALHDPLDNAVPSLHVAIPFGILVLNYLHVKEKGGKMSEWDHWPYHLFILINTIIFCFSILYLGIHWFTDIPLGMIIGGIGALFIHHLQPRLRNDHGSFFKGITRSKVKRHSIIEGIGTLIMLTIILMAVNFQMDQSDERVSYQLGPQDSTFEIIQELSYGDVVDSQITNLDDSLTLEVVYLQVEDSVPAMNRGSIDWEEMKTLGQNYTIPAGGTLDIETTQHNVFHFIILHNPSDSSSTDSVLEVRVVNDYHQDLMANAILLSLPSLWMTIFVLHRLRRLKLNKRSLIDSSPSHIWNEEE
;
A
#
# COMPACT_ATOMS: atom_id res chain seq x y z
N MET A 1 -5.12 -5.28 -26.20
CA MET A 1 -5.31 -5.94 -24.89
C MET A 1 -4.84 -4.95 -23.84
N SER A 2 -5.58 -4.73 -22.74
CA SER A 2 -5.08 -3.83 -21.68
C SER A 2 -3.75 -4.36 -21.11
N PRO A 3 -2.79 -3.49 -20.76
CA PRO A 3 -1.50 -3.91 -20.20
C PRO A 3 -1.64 -4.83 -18.99
N TYR A 4 -2.61 -4.59 -18.12
CA TYR A 4 -2.97 -5.49 -17.03
C TYR A 4 -3.19 -6.95 -17.48
N ARG A 5 -3.96 -7.19 -18.55
CA ARG A 5 -4.21 -8.56 -19.05
C ARG A 5 -2.92 -9.20 -19.55
N ILE A 6 -2.08 -8.43 -20.24
CA ILE A 6 -0.78 -8.90 -20.73
C ILE A 6 0.08 -9.35 -19.53
N MET A 7 0.15 -8.52 -18.49
CA MET A 7 0.91 -8.83 -17.28
C MET A 7 0.39 -10.05 -16.55
N MET A 8 -0.93 -10.19 -16.40
CA MET A 8 -1.54 -11.38 -15.79
C MET A 8 -1.21 -12.66 -16.56
N TYR A 9 -1.29 -12.63 -17.90
CA TYR A 9 -0.89 -13.78 -18.71
C TYR A 9 0.61 -14.07 -18.60
N MET A 10 1.46 -13.04 -18.57
CA MET A 10 2.90 -13.20 -18.35
C MET A 10 3.19 -13.84 -16.99
N ILE A 11 2.55 -13.39 -15.91
CA ILE A 11 2.71 -13.97 -14.57
C ILE A 11 2.33 -15.45 -14.60
N LEU A 12 1.16 -15.81 -15.13
CA LEU A 12 0.69 -17.19 -15.19
C LEU A 12 1.64 -18.09 -16.02
N PHE A 13 2.12 -17.59 -17.16
CA PHE A 13 3.04 -18.31 -18.03
C PHE A 13 4.44 -18.48 -17.41
N LEU A 14 4.97 -17.43 -16.77
CA LEU A 14 6.32 -17.45 -16.18
C LEU A 14 6.37 -18.18 -14.83
N THR A 15 5.25 -18.28 -14.11
CA THR A 15 5.15 -18.98 -12.82
C THR A 15 5.76 -20.39 -12.83
N PRO A 16 5.37 -21.33 -13.73
CA PRO A 16 5.95 -22.67 -13.75
C PRO A 16 7.45 -22.66 -14.10
N ILE A 17 7.87 -21.78 -15.01
CA ILE A 17 9.28 -21.64 -15.42
C ILE A 17 10.13 -21.22 -14.23
N ILE A 18 9.66 -20.23 -13.47
CA ILE A 18 10.41 -19.67 -12.35
C ILE A 18 10.40 -20.63 -11.15
N CYS A 19 9.25 -21.26 -10.85
CA CYS A 19 9.18 -22.33 -9.85
C CYS A 19 10.15 -23.47 -10.19
N TRP A 20 10.25 -23.86 -11.46
CA TRP A 20 11.21 -24.84 -11.92
C TRP A 20 12.66 -24.36 -11.76
N ALA A 21 12.97 -23.12 -12.16
CA ALA A 21 14.31 -22.54 -12.09
C ALA A 21 14.84 -22.46 -10.64
N PHE A 22 14.05 -21.94 -9.71
CA PHE A 22 14.45 -21.83 -8.30
C PHE A 22 14.44 -23.16 -7.52
N THR A 23 13.98 -24.24 -8.14
CA THR A 23 14.02 -25.59 -7.53
C THR A 23 15.02 -26.53 -8.21
N LEU A 24 15.88 -26.03 -9.10
CA LEU A 24 16.85 -26.85 -9.84
C LEU A 24 17.80 -27.65 -8.93
N LYS A 25 18.16 -27.08 -7.77
CA LYS A 25 19.05 -27.70 -6.77
C LYS A 25 18.30 -28.57 -5.75
N ILE A 26 16.98 -28.46 -5.68
CA ILE A 26 16.12 -29.16 -4.70
C ILE A 26 15.04 -29.99 -5.40
N LYS A 27 15.41 -30.73 -6.45
CA LYS A 27 14.48 -31.50 -7.30
C LYS A 27 13.59 -32.46 -6.49
N GLY A 28 14.11 -33.04 -5.42
CA GLY A 28 13.38 -33.97 -4.56
C GLY A 28 12.24 -33.35 -3.74
N ARG A 29 12.16 -32.02 -3.64
CA ARG A 29 11.09 -31.30 -2.93
C ARG A 29 9.86 -30.98 -3.80
N ARG A 30 9.97 -31.13 -5.12
CA ARG A 30 8.91 -30.72 -6.04
C ARG A 30 7.69 -31.62 -5.90
N VAL A 31 6.50 -31.03 -5.80
CA VAL A 31 5.26 -31.78 -5.86
C VAL A 31 5.04 -32.29 -7.28
N PRO A 32 4.95 -33.62 -7.51
CA PRO A 32 4.72 -34.17 -8.85
C PRO A 32 3.37 -33.70 -9.40
N VAL A 33 3.31 -33.38 -10.70
CA VAL A 33 2.09 -32.87 -11.36
C VAL A 33 0.88 -33.80 -11.14
N ARG A 34 1.10 -35.11 -11.17
CA ARG A 34 0.06 -36.12 -10.91
C ARG A 34 -0.56 -36.04 -9.51
N ASP A 35 0.16 -35.48 -8.55
CA ASP A 35 -0.22 -35.42 -7.13
C ASP A 35 -0.77 -34.03 -6.74
N TRP A 36 -0.82 -33.05 -7.67
CA TRP A 36 -1.24 -31.67 -7.36
C TRP A 36 -2.63 -31.56 -6.77
N ILE A 37 -3.62 -32.29 -7.30
CA ILE A 37 -5.00 -32.26 -6.77
C ILE A 37 -5.01 -32.81 -5.34
N LYS A 38 -4.30 -33.92 -5.11
CA LYS A 38 -4.19 -34.53 -3.79
C LYS A 38 -3.52 -33.57 -2.80
N GLU A 39 -2.39 -32.98 -3.18
CA GLU A 39 -1.68 -31.99 -2.37
C GLU A 39 -2.56 -30.78 -2.05
N PHE A 40 -3.28 -30.25 -3.04
CA PHE A 40 -4.18 -29.10 -2.87
C PHE A 40 -5.27 -29.37 -1.83
N HIS A 41 -5.88 -30.56 -1.85
CA HIS A 41 -6.89 -30.95 -0.87
C HIS A 41 -6.29 -31.29 0.51
N GLU A 42 -5.23 -32.09 0.57
CA GLU A 42 -4.61 -32.54 1.84
C GLU A 42 -3.97 -31.37 2.60
N LYS A 43 -3.35 -30.43 1.88
CA LYS A 43 -2.76 -29.21 2.44
C LYS A 43 -3.75 -28.06 2.60
N ARG A 44 -4.99 -28.23 2.11
CA ARG A 44 -6.07 -27.24 2.20
C ARG A 44 -5.72 -25.90 1.56
N TYR A 45 -5.07 -25.93 0.40
CA TYR A 45 -4.73 -24.70 -0.34
C TYR A 45 -5.95 -23.91 -0.82
N TYR A 46 -7.15 -24.50 -0.80
CA TYR A 46 -8.40 -23.75 -0.96
C TYR A 46 -8.59 -22.63 0.10
N LEU A 47 -8.08 -22.81 1.33
CA LEU A 47 -8.09 -21.74 2.34
C LEU A 47 -7.19 -20.57 1.95
N HIS A 48 -6.11 -20.84 1.21
CA HIS A 48 -5.20 -19.81 0.74
C HIS A 48 -5.86 -18.99 -0.38
N ALA A 49 -6.54 -19.66 -1.32
CA ALA A 49 -7.34 -19.01 -2.35
C ALA A 49 -8.46 -18.14 -1.75
N ILE A 50 -9.15 -18.63 -0.72
CA ILE A 50 -10.13 -17.83 0.04
C ILE A 50 -9.46 -16.61 0.67
N GLY A 51 -8.25 -16.75 1.24
CA GLY A 51 -7.47 -15.63 1.76
C GLY A 51 -7.23 -14.54 0.71
N TYR A 52 -6.87 -14.92 -0.52
CA TYR A 52 -6.72 -13.99 -1.64
C TYR A 52 -8.05 -13.31 -2.07
N ILE A 53 -9.18 -14.00 -1.94
CA ILE A 53 -10.49 -13.39 -2.21
C ILE A 53 -10.85 -12.37 -1.12
N ILE A 54 -10.60 -12.73 0.15
CA ILE A 54 -10.85 -11.85 1.29
C ILE A 54 -10.08 -10.55 1.15
N ILE A 55 -8.80 -10.61 0.78
CA ILE A 55 -7.97 -9.40 0.64
C ILE A 55 -8.42 -8.49 -0.50
N ILE A 56 -8.83 -9.04 -1.65
CA ILE A 56 -9.38 -8.22 -2.75
C ILE A 56 -10.62 -7.46 -2.27
N ARG A 57 -11.50 -8.15 -1.53
CA ARG A 57 -12.69 -7.51 -0.93
C ARG A 57 -12.32 -6.51 0.16
N TRP A 58 -11.35 -6.82 1.00
CA TRP A 58 -10.89 -5.92 2.05
C TRP A 58 -10.29 -4.64 1.47
N LYS A 59 -9.46 -4.75 0.42
CA LYS A 59 -8.93 -3.59 -0.31
C LYS A 59 -10.05 -2.72 -0.86
N SER A 60 -10.98 -3.33 -1.60
CA SER A 60 -12.12 -2.60 -2.17
C SER A 60 -12.96 -1.88 -1.11
N ILE A 61 -13.12 -2.45 0.09
CA ILE A 61 -13.82 -1.78 1.19
C ILE A 61 -12.99 -0.62 1.73
N THR A 62 -11.68 -0.80 1.94
CA THR A 62 -10.79 0.28 2.40
C THR A 62 -10.79 1.46 1.42
N ASP A 63 -10.62 1.19 0.13
CA ASP A 63 -10.58 2.23 -0.91
C ASP A 63 -11.90 3.02 -0.96
N ALA A 64 -13.04 2.32 -0.86
CA ALA A 64 -14.36 2.94 -0.82
C ALA A 64 -14.61 3.79 0.45
N LEU A 65 -13.82 3.61 1.50
CA LEU A 65 -13.89 4.44 2.70
C LEU A 65 -12.95 5.64 2.64
N ASN A 66 -11.85 5.56 1.89
CA ASN A 66 -10.77 6.54 1.93
C ASN A 66 -11.21 7.94 1.48
N GLU A 67 -11.75 8.05 0.27
CA GLU A 67 -12.17 9.32 -0.30
C GLU A 67 -13.30 10.01 0.50
N PRO A 68 -14.39 9.31 0.88
CA PRO A 68 -15.47 9.95 1.66
C PRO A 68 -15.05 10.50 3.02
N ILE A 69 -14.03 9.92 3.68
CA ILE A 69 -13.60 10.41 5.00
C ILE A 69 -12.49 11.47 4.89
N LYS A 70 -11.87 11.65 3.72
CA LYS A 70 -10.69 12.51 3.51
C LYS A 70 -10.94 13.97 3.88
N MET A 71 -12.17 14.48 3.70
CA MET A 71 -12.56 15.83 4.15
C MET A 71 -12.29 16.03 5.65
N ASN A 72 -12.61 15.02 6.47
CA ASN A 72 -12.42 15.05 7.92
C ASN A 72 -11.01 14.60 8.33
N ALA A 73 -10.56 13.46 7.80
CA ALA A 73 -9.30 12.83 8.18
C ALA A 73 -8.07 13.63 7.72
N GLY A 74 -8.20 14.35 6.60
CA GLY A 74 -7.12 15.10 5.99
C GLY A 74 -5.94 14.25 5.54
N HIS A 75 -4.80 14.92 5.39
CA HIS A 75 -3.53 14.30 5.01
C HIS A 75 -2.38 14.98 5.75
N TRP A 76 -1.24 14.31 5.79
CA TRP A 76 -0.05 14.70 6.55
C TRP A 76 1.13 15.06 5.65
N THR A 77 0.87 15.23 4.34
CA THR A 77 1.88 15.50 3.32
C THR A 77 2.73 16.73 3.65
N SER A 78 2.11 17.85 4.06
CA SER A 78 2.83 19.08 4.41
C SER A 78 3.79 18.87 5.58
N TRP A 79 3.38 18.12 6.60
CA TRP A 79 4.22 17.80 7.75
C TRP A 79 5.40 16.92 7.34
N LEU A 80 5.17 15.90 6.52
CA LEU A 80 6.24 15.05 6.02
C LEU A 80 7.21 15.81 5.10
N TYR A 81 6.67 16.65 4.21
CA TYR A 81 7.46 17.53 3.35
C TYR A 81 8.32 18.50 4.17
N SER A 82 7.82 19.04 5.28
CA SER A 82 8.62 19.90 6.16
C SER A 82 9.85 19.19 6.79
N ILE A 83 9.84 17.86 6.81
CA ILE A 83 10.93 17.01 7.35
C ILE A 83 11.87 16.56 6.23
N GLU A 84 11.34 16.04 5.12
CA GLU A 84 12.14 15.46 4.03
C GLU A 84 12.58 16.48 2.96
N GLY A 85 11.79 17.54 2.78
CA GLY A 85 11.93 18.48 1.68
C GLY A 85 11.91 17.80 0.32
N GLU A 86 12.80 18.25 -0.57
CA GLU A 86 12.91 17.78 -1.96
C GLU A 86 13.86 16.57 -2.12
N PHE A 87 14.16 15.83 -1.05
CA PHE A 87 15.13 14.73 -1.10
C PHE A 87 14.81 13.71 -2.21
N THR A 88 13.54 13.29 -2.30
CA THR A 88 13.09 12.33 -3.32
C THR A 88 13.25 12.89 -4.74
N LYS A 89 12.92 14.17 -4.95
CA LYS A 89 13.14 14.86 -6.22
C LYS A 89 14.62 14.87 -6.59
N GLY A 90 15.50 15.16 -5.63
CA GLY A 90 16.96 15.10 -5.85
C GLY A 90 17.45 13.72 -6.31
N ILE A 91 16.83 12.62 -5.85
CA ILE A 91 17.12 11.27 -6.36
C ILE A 91 16.64 11.13 -7.81
N GLN A 92 15.40 11.54 -8.10
CA GLN A 92 14.83 11.46 -9.45
C GLN A 92 15.69 12.25 -10.45
N ASP A 93 15.99 13.52 -10.15
CA ASP A 93 16.79 14.41 -11.00
C ASP A 93 18.18 13.85 -11.28
N PHE A 94 18.84 13.26 -10.26
CA PHE A 94 20.19 12.72 -10.42
C PHE A 94 20.25 11.48 -11.32
N PHE A 95 19.23 10.62 -11.26
CA PHE A 95 19.19 9.35 -11.99
C PHE A 95 18.31 9.40 -13.25
N TYR A 96 17.72 10.56 -13.58
CA TYR A 96 16.73 10.67 -14.64
C TYR A 96 17.23 10.09 -15.97
N ASN A 97 16.48 9.13 -16.52
CA ASN A 97 16.83 8.41 -17.74
C ASN A 97 15.62 7.61 -18.24
N ASP A 98 15.23 7.81 -19.50
CA ASP A 98 14.06 7.16 -20.09
C ASP A 98 14.15 5.63 -20.09
N THR A 99 15.34 5.07 -20.32
CA THR A 99 15.55 3.62 -20.32
C THR A 99 15.43 3.05 -18.91
N LEU A 100 16.00 3.73 -17.92
CA LEU A 100 15.84 3.36 -16.51
C LEU A 100 14.37 3.44 -16.10
N THR A 101 13.68 4.51 -16.47
CA THR A 101 12.24 4.70 -16.21
C THR A 101 11.41 3.56 -16.78
N ALA A 102 11.61 3.19 -18.04
CA ALA A 102 10.90 2.06 -18.65
C ALA A 102 11.15 0.73 -17.92
N ILE A 103 12.41 0.47 -17.52
CA ILE A 103 12.78 -0.75 -16.78
C ILE A 103 12.13 -0.75 -15.39
N LEU A 104 12.15 0.38 -14.68
CA LEU A 104 11.62 0.48 -13.32
C LEU A 104 10.09 0.50 -13.30
N ASN A 105 9.42 1.10 -14.28
CA ASN A 105 7.97 0.99 -14.45
C ASN A 105 7.54 -0.47 -14.63
N PHE A 106 8.23 -1.19 -15.54
CA PHE A 106 7.99 -2.62 -15.72
C PHE A 106 8.29 -3.42 -14.44
N HIS A 107 9.45 -3.19 -13.81
CA HIS A 107 9.85 -3.86 -12.57
C HIS A 107 8.81 -3.64 -11.48
N TYR A 108 8.45 -2.38 -11.23
CA TYR A 108 7.52 -1.98 -10.19
C TYR A 108 6.19 -2.72 -10.32
N LEU A 109 5.55 -2.63 -11.49
CA LEU A 109 4.23 -3.21 -11.70
C LEU A 109 4.27 -4.75 -11.82
N PHE A 110 5.23 -5.29 -12.59
CA PHE A 110 5.28 -6.72 -12.87
C PHE A 110 5.83 -7.53 -11.69
N ILE A 111 6.98 -7.12 -11.14
CA ILE A 111 7.65 -7.89 -10.10
C ILE A 111 6.85 -7.86 -8.80
N TYR A 112 6.10 -6.79 -8.53
CA TYR A 112 5.30 -6.71 -7.30
C TYR A 112 4.16 -7.74 -7.31
N LEU A 113 3.34 -7.74 -8.36
CA LEU A 113 2.28 -8.72 -8.57
C LEU A 113 2.86 -10.15 -8.62
N PHE A 114 4.02 -10.29 -9.26
CA PHE A 114 4.76 -11.54 -9.32
C PHE A 114 5.17 -12.03 -7.92
N LEU A 115 5.77 -11.20 -7.06
CA LEU A 115 6.19 -11.60 -5.73
C LEU A 115 5.02 -12.03 -4.85
N ILE A 116 3.88 -11.33 -4.91
CA ILE A 116 2.71 -11.68 -4.09
C ILE A 116 2.15 -13.06 -4.48
N TYR A 117 1.98 -13.32 -5.78
CA TYR A 117 1.37 -14.55 -6.26
C TYR A 117 2.37 -15.72 -6.32
N VAL A 118 3.52 -15.51 -6.97
CA VAL A 118 4.46 -16.59 -7.27
C VAL A 118 5.21 -17.06 -6.04
N THR A 119 5.41 -16.24 -5.01
CA THR A 119 6.02 -16.70 -3.75
C THR A 119 5.16 -17.78 -3.09
N THR A 120 3.84 -17.59 -3.03
CA THR A 120 2.92 -18.60 -2.50
C THR A 120 2.93 -19.86 -3.35
N VAL A 121 2.84 -19.73 -4.68
CA VAL A 121 2.88 -20.88 -5.59
C VAL A 121 4.22 -21.61 -5.51
N TYR A 122 5.34 -20.91 -5.36
CA TYR A 122 6.68 -21.47 -5.23
C TYR A 122 6.81 -22.36 -3.99
N PHE A 123 6.34 -21.89 -2.83
CA PHE A 123 6.38 -22.68 -1.60
C PHE A 123 5.43 -23.87 -1.67
N ALA A 124 4.25 -23.72 -2.28
CA ALA A 124 3.34 -24.83 -2.51
C ALA A 124 3.95 -25.87 -3.47
N TYR A 125 4.56 -25.42 -4.57
CA TYR A 125 5.21 -26.27 -5.57
C TYR A 125 6.43 -27.02 -5.01
N SER A 126 7.14 -26.43 -4.04
CA SER A 126 8.27 -27.06 -3.36
C SER A 126 7.88 -27.84 -2.10
N GLY A 127 6.58 -28.06 -1.87
CA GLY A 127 6.05 -28.87 -0.77
C GLY A 127 6.25 -28.27 0.62
N ASP A 128 6.63 -26.99 0.73
CA ASP A 128 6.83 -26.31 2.01
C ASP A 128 5.53 -25.64 2.45
N ARG A 129 4.65 -26.45 3.07
CA ARG A 129 3.37 -25.99 3.60
C ARG A 129 3.53 -24.86 4.62
N ASP A 130 4.54 -24.94 5.48
CA ASP A 130 4.74 -23.96 6.56
C ASP A 130 4.99 -22.57 5.98
N MET A 131 5.85 -22.49 4.96
CA MET A 131 6.13 -21.23 4.28
C MET A 131 4.97 -20.77 3.40
N THR A 132 4.24 -21.71 2.79
CA THR A 132 3.04 -21.39 2.00
C THR A 132 1.99 -20.67 2.86
N ASP A 133 1.71 -21.21 4.05
CA ASP A 133 0.78 -20.60 5.02
C ASP A 133 1.29 -19.21 5.44
N LYS A 134 2.58 -19.10 5.83
CA LYS A 134 3.19 -17.84 6.32
C LYS A 134 3.11 -16.73 5.28
N VAL A 135 3.49 -17.01 4.02
CA VAL A 135 3.50 -16.01 2.94
C VAL A 135 2.09 -15.61 2.54
N THR A 136 1.14 -16.54 2.54
CA THR A 136 -0.27 -16.21 2.24
C THR A 136 -0.84 -15.28 3.31
N MET A 137 -0.58 -15.58 4.58
CA MET A 137 -0.95 -14.72 5.69
C MET A 137 -0.22 -13.37 5.65
N ASN A 138 1.02 -13.32 5.14
CA ASN A 138 1.81 -12.11 5.02
C ASN A 138 1.09 -11.04 4.21
N TYR A 139 0.63 -11.40 3.01
CA TYR A 139 -0.12 -10.46 2.17
C TYR A 139 -1.42 -9.99 2.84
N LEU A 140 -2.19 -10.93 3.40
CA LEU A 140 -3.48 -10.63 4.04
C LEU A 140 -3.33 -9.70 5.24
N LEU A 141 -2.39 -9.98 6.14
CA LEU A 141 -2.31 -9.32 7.44
C LEU A 141 -1.48 -8.04 7.40
N ILE A 142 -0.49 -7.94 6.51
CA ILE A 142 0.25 -6.68 6.32
C ILE A 142 -0.67 -5.62 5.71
N TYR A 143 -1.50 -5.98 4.73
CA TYR A 143 -2.49 -5.03 4.21
C TYR A 143 -3.47 -4.60 5.31
N ALA A 144 -4.00 -5.55 6.08
CA ALA A 144 -4.87 -5.23 7.21
C ALA A 144 -4.18 -4.31 8.24
N LEU A 145 -2.86 -4.45 8.45
CA LEU A 145 -2.08 -3.56 9.31
C LEU A 145 -1.96 -2.13 8.74
N ALA A 146 -1.90 -1.98 7.42
CA ALA A 146 -1.76 -0.68 6.75
C ALA A 146 -3.03 0.17 6.78
N VAL A 147 -4.22 -0.45 6.88
CA VAL A 147 -5.54 0.23 6.84
C VAL A 147 -5.64 1.53 7.67
N PRO A 148 -5.33 1.57 8.98
CA PRO A 148 -5.45 2.83 9.73
C PRO A 148 -4.54 3.95 9.23
N TYR A 149 -3.40 3.61 8.62
CA TYR A 149 -2.49 4.60 8.06
C TYR A 149 -3.08 5.20 6.79
N TYR A 150 -3.64 4.34 5.93
CA TYR A 150 -4.35 4.70 4.69
C TYR A 150 -5.73 5.35 4.88
N LEU A 151 -6.21 5.48 6.12
CA LEU A 151 -7.50 6.11 6.39
C LEU A 151 -7.34 7.39 7.23
N PHE A 152 -6.28 7.48 8.05
CA PHE A 152 -6.14 8.57 9.03
C PHE A 152 -4.78 9.26 8.98
N PHE A 153 -3.78 8.66 8.33
CA PHE A 153 -2.44 9.20 8.17
C PHE A 153 -2.05 9.26 6.69
N ASN A 154 -3.03 9.64 5.85
CA ASN A 154 -2.84 9.74 4.41
C ASN A 154 -1.71 10.71 4.07
N VAL A 155 -0.95 10.34 3.05
CA VAL A 155 0.16 11.13 2.54
C VAL A 155 0.14 10.98 1.03
N GLU A 156 0.00 12.12 0.37
CA GLU A 156 0.02 12.22 -1.07
C GLU A 156 1.37 11.75 -1.63
N VAL A 157 1.35 11.18 -2.84
CA VAL A 157 2.57 10.80 -3.56
C VAL A 157 3.50 12.01 -3.77
N THR A 158 4.81 11.77 -3.89
CA THR A 158 5.79 12.86 -4.01
C THR A 158 5.60 13.69 -5.28
N SER A 159 5.20 13.09 -6.39
CA SER A 159 4.94 13.79 -7.66
C SER A 159 3.68 14.67 -7.67
N SER A 160 2.77 14.53 -6.72
CA SER A 160 1.61 15.43 -6.60
C SER A 160 1.86 16.61 -5.66
N TRP A 161 2.94 16.56 -4.87
CA TRP A 161 3.23 17.58 -3.84
C TRP A 161 4.54 18.34 -4.05
N ILE A 162 5.58 17.72 -4.61
CA ILE A 162 6.87 18.39 -4.79
C ILE A 162 6.88 19.12 -6.14
N PRO A 163 7.00 20.46 -6.17
CA PRO A 163 7.06 21.21 -7.42
C PRO A 163 8.19 20.75 -8.35
N GLY A 164 7.88 20.59 -9.63
CA GLY A 164 8.80 20.17 -10.69
C GLY A 164 9.25 18.71 -10.62
N MET A 165 8.53 17.86 -9.88
CA MET A 165 8.80 16.41 -9.82
C MET A 165 7.88 15.66 -10.79
N ASP A 166 8.46 14.81 -11.64
CA ASP A 166 7.69 14.08 -12.65
C ASP A 166 6.97 12.87 -12.06
N ALA A 167 5.70 12.69 -12.44
CA ALA A 167 4.88 11.51 -12.13
C ALA A 167 5.16 10.36 -13.12
N LEU A 168 6.41 9.89 -13.15
CA LEU A 168 6.94 8.93 -14.14
C LEU A 168 6.16 7.61 -14.25
N LEU A 169 5.46 7.20 -13.20
CA LEU A 169 4.62 6.00 -13.20
C LEU A 169 3.23 6.24 -13.81
N TYR A 170 2.63 7.40 -13.52
CA TYR A 170 1.20 7.64 -13.76
C TYR A 170 0.91 8.25 -15.14
N GLN A 171 1.90 8.90 -15.75
CA GLN A 171 1.74 9.64 -16.99
C GLN A 171 2.26 8.88 -18.23
N ASP A 172 2.41 7.55 -18.15
CA ASP A 172 2.58 6.67 -19.31
C ASP A 172 1.21 6.14 -19.75
N GLY A 173 0.75 6.54 -20.93
CA GLY A 173 -0.62 6.32 -21.41
C GLY A 173 -1.04 4.85 -21.52
N ALA A 174 -0.08 3.92 -21.55
CA ALA A 174 -0.39 2.50 -21.42
C ALA A 174 -0.97 2.14 -20.03
N TYR A 175 -0.54 2.85 -18.99
CA TYR A 175 -0.86 2.57 -17.60
C TYR A 175 -1.71 3.64 -16.91
N THR A 176 -1.86 4.84 -17.46
CA THR A 176 -2.67 5.93 -16.88
C THR A 176 -4.05 5.47 -16.44
N THR A 177 -4.84 4.88 -17.35
CA THR A 177 -6.17 4.34 -17.00
C THR A 177 -6.07 3.22 -15.98
N PHE A 178 -5.02 2.37 -16.03
CA PHE A 178 -4.87 1.31 -15.04
C PHE A 178 -4.67 1.87 -13.63
N TYR A 179 -3.78 2.85 -13.46
CA TYR A 179 -3.50 3.47 -12.16
C TYR A 179 -4.70 4.24 -11.64
N ALA A 180 -5.32 5.07 -12.49
CA ALA A 180 -6.48 5.85 -12.09
C ALA A 180 -7.65 4.99 -11.57
N LEU A 181 -7.79 3.77 -12.07
CA LEU A 181 -8.85 2.83 -11.65
C LEU A 181 -8.48 1.97 -10.44
N HIS A 182 -7.21 1.91 -10.01
CA HIS A 182 -6.74 0.94 -9.01
C HIS A 182 -5.92 1.54 -7.86
N ASP A 183 -5.44 2.77 -8.02
CA ASP A 183 -4.57 3.48 -7.10
C ASP A 183 -5.19 4.83 -6.72
N PRO A 184 -5.49 5.08 -5.44
CA PRO A 184 -6.03 6.36 -4.98
C PRO A 184 -4.96 7.47 -4.86
N LEU A 185 -3.68 7.18 -5.11
CA LEU A 185 -2.55 8.14 -5.15
C LEU A 185 -2.19 8.84 -3.83
N ASP A 186 -2.89 8.55 -2.74
CA ASP A 186 -2.73 9.18 -1.42
C ASP A 186 -2.33 8.20 -0.30
N ASN A 187 -2.02 6.96 -0.68
CA ASN A 187 -1.64 5.86 0.21
C ASN A 187 -0.11 5.63 0.25
N ALA A 188 0.69 6.70 0.22
CA ALA A 188 2.14 6.59 0.20
C ALA A 188 2.69 6.00 1.51
N VAL A 189 2.22 6.49 2.66
CA VAL A 189 2.67 6.04 3.98
C VAL A 189 1.74 4.96 4.53
N PRO A 190 2.23 3.77 4.90
CA PRO A 190 3.54 3.17 4.62
C PRO A 190 3.59 2.43 3.27
N SER A 191 4.77 2.25 2.69
CA SER A 191 4.89 1.55 1.40
C SER A 191 4.65 0.04 1.54
N LEU A 192 3.55 -0.47 0.98
CA LEU A 192 3.28 -1.90 0.89
C LEU A 192 4.24 -2.65 -0.05
N HIS A 193 4.76 -1.95 -1.06
CA HIS A 193 5.80 -2.46 -1.97
C HIS A 193 7.10 -2.79 -1.23
N VAL A 194 7.34 -2.18 -0.06
CA VAL A 194 8.41 -2.54 0.86
C VAL A 194 7.92 -3.51 1.94
N ALA A 195 6.78 -3.23 2.56
CA ALA A 195 6.29 -3.98 3.71
C ALA A 195 6.06 -5.47 3.41
N ILE A 196 5.44 -5.80 2.28
CA ILE A 196 5.13 -7.19 1.91
C ILE A 196 6.40 -8.01 1.67
N PRO A 197 7.31 -7.64 0.75
CA PRO A 197 8.50 -8.45 0.51
C PRO A 197 9.44 -8.43 1.73
N PHE A 198 9.54 -7.32 2.47
CA PHE A 198 10.29 -7.32 3.72
C PHE A 198 9.69 -8.27 4.77
N GLY A 199 8.36 -8.31 4.89
CA GLY A 199 7.65 -9.28 5.73
C GLY A 199 7.99 -10.72 5.36
N ILE A 200 8.06 -11.05 4.07
CA ILE A 200 8.51 -12.38 3.61
C ILE A 200 9.96 -12.65 4.02
N LEU A 201 10.87 -11.69 3.87
CA LEU A 201 12.28 -11.84 4.29
C LEU A 201 12.39 -12.11 5.79
N VAL A 202 11.63 -11.37 6.61
CA VAL A 202 11.59 -11.58 8.06
C VAL A 202 10.98 -12.94 8.41
N LEU A 203 9.90 -13.35 7.76
CA LEU A 203 9.29 -14.68 7.96
C LEU A 203 10.26 -15.82 7.62
N ASN A 204 10.98 -15.70 6.50
CA ASN A 204 12.02 -16.66 6.11
C ASN A 204 13.10 -16.74 7.20
N TYR A 205 13.59 -15.59 7.66
CA TYR A 205 14.58 -15.49 8.72
C TYR A 205 14.11 -16.14 10.02
N LEU A 206 12.92 -15.77 10.50
CA LEU A 206 12.33 -16.31 11.72
C LEU A 206 12.13 -17.83 11.63
N HIS A 207 11.62 -18.31 10.49
CA HIS A 207 11.41 -19.73 10.24
C HIS A 207 12.72 -20.54 10.32
N VAL A 208 13.77 -20.07 9.65
CA VAL A 208 15.07 -20.78 9.62
C VAL A 208 15.76 -20.71 10.98
N LYS A 209 15.76 -19.55 11.63
CA LYS A 209 16.43 -19.35 12.92
C LYS A 209 15.78 -20.10 14.06
N GLU A 210 14.46 -20.18 14.09
CA GLU A 210 13.75 -20.98 15.09
C GLU A 210 14.11 -22.47 15.00
N LYS A 211 14.34 -22.98 13.78
CA LYS A 211 14.81 -24.35 13.54
C LYS A 211 16.32 -24.53 13.83
N GLY A 212 17.02 -23.51 14.32
CA GLY A 212 18.46 -23.54 14.59
C GLY A 212 19.36 -23.53 13.33
N GLY A 213 18.78 -23.30 12.15
CA GLY A 213 19.50 -23.33 10.87
C GLY A 213 20.23 -22.03 10.53
N LYS A 214 21.09 -22.11 9.51
CA LYS A 214 21.68 -20.92 8.86
C LYS A 214 20.94 -20.60 7.56
N MET A 215 20.74 -19.31 7.28
CA MET A 215 20.06 -18.87 6.06
C MET A 215 20.76 -19.37 4.79
N SER A 216 22.09 -19.34 4.75
CA SER A 216 22.89 -19.79 3.60
C SER A 216 22.79 -21.30 3.30
N GLU A 217 22.37 -22.08 4.28
CA GLU A 217 22.21 -23.55 4.19
C GLU A 217 20.75 -23.94 3.91
N TRP A 218 19.83 -22.96 3.87
CA TRP A 218 18.42 -23.23 3.64
C TRP A 218 18.15 -23.55 2.16
N ASP A 219 17.33 -24.57 1.93
CA ASP A 219 16.96 -25.04 0.59
C ASP A 219 16.39 -23.93 -0.32
N HIS A 220 15.75 -22.92 0.27
CA HIS A 220 15.13 -21.80 -0.44
C HIS A 220 16.01 -20.53 -0.45
N TRP A 221 17.28 -20.62 -0.04
CA TRP A 221 18.23 -19.50 -0.01
C TRP A 221 18.32 -18.68 -1.31
N PRO A 222 18.41 -19.29 -2.51
CA PRO A 222 18.45 -18.53 -3.76
C PRO A 222 17.18 -17.70 -4.00
N TYR A 223 16.03 -18.22 -3.59
CA TYR A 223 14.76 -17.51 -3.71
C TYR A 223 14.65 -16.38 -2.68
N HIS A 224 15.14 -16.58 -1.45
CA HIS A 224 15.25 -15.51 -0.46
C HIS A 224 16.14 -14.36 -0.94
N LEU A 225 17.28 -14.66 -1.57
CA LEU A 225 18.14 -13.63 -2.18
C LEU A 225 17.45 -12.89 -3.34
N PHE A 226 16.69 -13.62 -4.17
CA PHE A 226 15.89 -13.00 -5.22
C PHE A 226 14.89 -11.99 -4.64
N ILE A 227 14.18 -12.34 -3.57
CA ILE A 227 13.28 -11.40 -2.88
C ILE A 227 14.06 -10.20 -2.34
N LEU A 228 15.20 -10.42 -1.66
CA LEU A 228 16.02 -9.36 -1.07
C LEU A 228 16.48 -8.33 -2.12
N ILE A 229 17.02 -8.82 -3.25
CA ILE A 229 17.48 -7.95 -4.34
C ILE A 229 16.32 -7.13 -4.88
N ASN A 230 15.15 -7.76 -5.11
CA ASN A 230 13.98 -7.04 -5.58
C ASN A 230 13.45 -6.04 -4.55
N THR A 231 13.47 -6.34 -3.25
CA THR A 231 13.13 -5.37 -2.19
C THR A 231 14.02 -4.12 -2.26
N ILE A 232 15.33 -4.30 -2.46
CA ILE A 232 16.27 -3.17 -2.61
C ILE A 232 15.94 -2.35 -3.87
N ILE A 233 15.63 -3.02 -4.99
CA ILE A 233 15.22 -2.35 -6.23
C ILE A 233 13.91 -1.60 -6.01
N PHE A 234 12.93 -2.16 -5.30
CA PHE A 234 11.68 -1.46 -4.97
C PHE A 234 11.95 -0.19 -4.16
N CYS A 235 12.79 -0.25 -3.12
CA CYS A 235 13.14 0.94 -2.34
C CYS A 235 13.70 2.07 -3.20
N PHE A 236 14.49 1.75 -4.23
CA PHE A 236 14.97 2.76 -5.18
C PHE A 236 13.86 3.21 -6.16
N SER A 237 13.12 2.25 -6.73
CA SER A 237 12.11 2.50 -7.75
C SER A 237 11.02 3.43 -7.27
N ILE A 238 10.54 3.25 -6.03
CA ILE A 238 9.44 4.06 -5.51
C ILE A 238 9.81 5.54 -5.32
N LEU A 239 11.09 5.82 -5.01
CA LEU A 239 11.60 7.18 -4.89
C LEU A 239 11.82 7.78 -6.27
N TYR A 240 12.48 7.02 -7.15
CA TYR A 240 12.77 7.45 -8.52
C TYR A 240 11.51 7.76 -9.33
N LEU A 241 10.47 6.93 -9.20
CA LEU A 241 9.23 7.06 -9.95
C LEU A 241 8.28 8.14 -9.41
N GLY A 242 8.63 8.80 -8.30
CA GLY A 242 7.84 9.90 -7.74
C GLY A 242 6.55 9.49 -7.06
N ILE A 243 6.52 8.31 -6.46
CA ILE A 243 5.31 7.72 -5.85
C ILE A 243 5.39 7.53 -4.34
N HIS A 244 6.55 7.70 -3.74
CA HIS A 244 6.74 7.53 -2.30
C HIS A 244 7.78 8.52 -1.77
N TRP A 245 7.66 8.80 -0.47
CA TRP A 245 8.63 9.52 0.34
C TRP A 245 9.69 8.56 0.88
N PHE A 246 10.84 9.09 1.30
CA PHE A 246 11.91 8.25 1.86
C PHE A 246 11.48 7.58 3.16
N THR A 247 10.68 8.25 4.00
CA THR A 247 10.14 7.72 5.26
C THR A 247 9.19 6.53 5.06
N ASP A 248 8.61 6.38 3.88
CA ASP A 248 7.70 5.27 3.57
C ASP A 248 8.42 3.92 3.62
N ILE A 249 9.73 3.91 3.35
CA ILE A 249 10.59 2.71 3.37
C ILE A 249 10.72 2.17 4.81
N PRO A 250 11.29 2.91 5.79
CA PRO A 250 11.41 2.40 7.15
C PRO A 250 10.05 2.12 7.79
N LEU A 251 9.02 2.93 7.54
CA LEU A 251 7.66 2.66 8.04
C LEU A 251 7.08 1.37 7.42
N GLY A 252 7.26 1.17 6.12
CA GLY A 252 6.92 -0.09 5.45
C GLY A 252 7.64 -1.29 6.05
N MET A 253 8.95 -1.18 6.32
CA MET A 253 9.72 -2.23 6.98
C MET A 253 9.21 -2.52 8.40
N ILE A 254 8.81 -1.50 9.17
CA ILE A 254 8.22 -1.67 10.51
C ILE A 254 6.91 -2.45 10.42
N ILE A 255 5.99 -2.05 9.53
CA ILE A 255 4.71 -2.76 9.34
C ILE A 255 4.94 -4.20 8.86
N GLY A 256 5.86 -4.40 7.91
CA GLY A 256 6.25 -5.73 7.45
C GLY A 256 6.81 -6.61 8.58
N GLY A 257 7.64 -6.04 9.45
CA GLY A 257 8.19 -6.71 10.62
C GLY A 257 7.13 -7.07 11.67
N ILE A 258 6.20 -6.16 11.97
CA ILE A 258 5.07 -6.41 12.89
C ILE A 258 4.20 -7.54 12.32
N GLY A 259 3.83 -7.47 11.03
CA GLY A 259 3.07 -8.50 10.35
C GLY A 259 3.77 -9.86 10.41
N ALA A 260 5.06 -9.91 10.08
CA ALA A 260 5.85 -11.14 10.14
C ALA A 260 5.90 -11.74 11.54
N LEU A 261 6.09 -10.93 12.59
CA LEU A 261 6.08 -11.40 13.98
C LEU A 261 4.71 -11.90 14.41
N PHE A 262 3.65 -11.18 14.06
CA PHE A 262 2.27 -11.58 14.33
C PHE A 262 1.98 -12.95 13.73
N ILE A 263 2.29 -13.13 12.44
CA ILE A 263 2.12 -14.39 11.71
C ILE A 263 2.95 -15.50 12.33
N HIS A 264 4.24 -15.23 12.59
CA HIS A 264 5.16 -16.22 13.15
C HIS A 264 4.69 -16.74 14.51
N HIS A 265 4.15 -15.87 15.37
CA HIS A 265 3.62 -16.27 16.68
C HIS A 265 2.19 -16.84 16.64
N LEU A 266 1.38 -16.51 15.63
CA LEU A 266 0.00 -16.97 15.49
C LEU A 266 -0.13 -18.30 14.76
N GLN A 267 0.65 -18.51 13.70
CA GLN A 267 0.52 -19.65 12.78
C GLN A 267 0.55 -21.01 13.49
N PRO A 268 1.45 -21.30 14.46
CA PRO A 268 1.47 -22.62 15.11
C PRO A 268 0.17 -22.98 15.84
N ARG A 269 -0.62 -21.97 16.26
CA ARG A 269 -1.95 -22.17 16.84
C ARG A 269 -2.99 -22.47 15.77
N LEU A 270 -2.97 -21.75 14.64
CA LEU A 270 -3.90 -21.98 13.54
C LEU A 270 -3.75 -23.38 12.94
N ARG A 271 -2.54 -23.93 12.95
CA ARG A 271 -2.25 -25.28 12.48
C ARG A 271 -2.56 -26.38 13.48
N ASN A 272 -2.88 -26.04 14.73
CA ASN A 272 -3.03 -26.97 15.85
C ASN A 272 -1.76 -27.81 16.15
N ASP A 273 -0.57 -27.29 15.83
CA ASP A 273 0.70 -28.02 16.02
C ASP A 273 0.97 -28.37 17.51
N HIS A 274 0.33 -27.62 18.43
CA HIS A 274 0.48 -27.77 19.88
C HIS A 274 -0.84 -28.10 20.61
N GLY A 275 -1.80 -28.71 19.90
CA GLY A 275 -3.16 -29.01 20.37
C GLY A 275 -4.21 -28.07 19.75
N SER A 276 -5.47 -28.19 20.20
CA SER A 276 -6.56 -27.36 19.63
C SER A 276 -6.27 -25.86 19.76
N PHE A 277 -6.79 -25.06 18.83
CA PHE A 277 -6.63 -23.61 18.81
C PHE A 277 -6.90 -22.92 20.17
N PHE A 278 -7.89 -23.42 20.92
CA PHE A 278 -8.29 -22.90 22.22
C PHE A 278 -7.57 -23.55 23.42
N LYS A 279 -6.62 -24.47 23.18
CA LYS A 279 -5.91 -25.17 24.25
C LYS A 279 -5.09 -24.19 25.09
N GLY A 280 -5.20 -24.31 26.41
CA GLY A 280 -4.50 -23.44 27.37
C GLY A 280 -5.07 -22.02 27.49
N ILE A 281 -6.20 -21.73 26.85
CA ILE A 281 -6.96 -20.50 27.07
C ILE A 281 -7.77 -20.66 28.37
N THR A 282 -7.35 -19.96 29.43
CA THR A 282 -8.07 -19.90 30.70
C THR A 282 -8.81 -18.58 30.84
N ARG A 283 -9.86 -18.50 31.67
CA ARG A 283 -10.58 -17.24 31.94
C ARG A 283 -9.64 -16.12 32.40
N SER A 284 -8.65 -16.45 33.23
CA SER A 284 -7.63 -15.50 33.69
C SER A 284 -6.74 -15.01 32.55
N LYS A 285 -6.27 -15.91 31.68
CA LYS A 285 -5.48 -15.53 30.48
C LYS A 285 -6.30 -14.65 29.54
N VAL A 286 -7.55 -15.01 29.24
CA VAL A 286 -8.45 -14.19 28.41
C VAL A 286 -8.62 -12.80 29.03
N LYS A 287 -8.96 -12.71 30.32
CA LYS A 287 -9.14 -11.42 31.00
C LYS A 287 -7.87 -10.55 30.91
N ARG A 288 -6.69 -11.12 31.17
CA ARG A 288 -5.41 -10.39 31.07
C ARG A 288 -5.14 -9.90 29.65
N HIS A 289 -5.36 -10.75 28.65
CA HIS A 289 -5.20 -10.40 27.24
C HIS A 289 -6.17 -9.29 26.83
N SER A 290 -7.46 -9.46 27.09
CA SER A 290 -8.49 -8.46 26.77
C SER A 290 -8.24 -7.12 27.45
N ILE A 291 -7.74 -7.10 28.70
CA ILE A 291 -7.40 -5.84 29.38
C ILE A 291 -6.19 -5.17 28.73
N ILE A 292 -5.06 -5.86 28.58
CA ILE A 292 -3.82 -5.24 28.09
C ILE A 292 -3.97 -4.85 26.61
N GLU A 293 -4.46 -5.77 25.79
CA GLU A 293 -4.61 -5.54 24.35
C GLU A 293 -5.76 -4.57 24.07
N GLY A 294 -6.85 -4.64 24.85
CA GLY A 294 -7.96 -3.69 24.76
C GLY A 294 -7.55 -2.27 25.14
N ILE A 295 -6.85 -2.09 26.28
CA ILE A 295 -6.35 -0.76 26.69
C ILE A 295 -5.37 -0.21 25.64
N GLY A 296 -4.41 -1.02 25.19
CA GLY A 296 -3.47 -0.57 24.15
C GLY A 296 -4.17 -0.18 22.85
N THR A 297 -5.17 -0.96 22.42
CA THR A 297 -5.98 -0.65 21.24
C THR A 297 -6.75 0.65 21.41
N LEU A 298 -7.36 0.87 22.57
CA LEU A 298 -8.08 2.11 22.88
C LEU A 298 -7.14 3.32 22.92
N ILE A 299 -5.91 3.17 23.43
CA ILE A 299 -4.91 4.26 23.39
C ILE A 299 -4.58 4.62 21.95
N MET A 300 -4.29 3.63 21.09
CA MET A 300 -4.02 3.89 19.67
C MET A 300 -5.23 4.54 18.97
N LEU A 301 -6.44 4.07 19.26
CA LEU A 301 -7.66 4.68 18.73
C LEU A 301 -7.82 6.13 19.18
N THR A 302 -7.57 6.43 20.46
CA THR A 302 -7.60 7.80 20.96
C THR A 302 -6.60 8.70 20.23
N ILE A 303 -5.39 8.21 19.94
CA ILE A 303 -4.40 8.96 19.16
C ILE A 303 -4.92 9.25 17.75
N ILE A 304 -5.54 8.26 17.09
CA ILE A 304 -6.16 8.45 15.77
C ILE A 304 -7.25 9.51 15.83
N LEU A 305 -8.16 9.43 16.82
CA LEU A 305 -9.25 10.41 16.96
C LEU A 305 -8.73 11.82 17.25
N MET A 306 -7.66 11.94 18.05
CA MET A 306 -6.97 13.21 18.26
C MET A 306 -6.34 13.75 16.98
N ALA A 307 -5.73 12.88 16.17
CA ALA A 307 -5.11 13.23 14.90
C ALA A 307 -6.16 13.73 13.89
N VAL A 308 -7.31 13.05 13.79
CA VAL A 308 -8.44 13.49 12.95
C VAL A 308 -8.99 14.83 13.43
N ASN A 309 -9.19 15.01 14.73
CA ASN A 309 -9.68 16.28 15.28
C ASN A 309 -8.72 17.45 14.98
N PHE A 310 -7.41 17.22 15.11
CA PHE A 310 -6.39 18.19 14.74
C PHE A 310 -6.43 18.56 13.25
N GLN A 311 -6.67 17.59 12.38
CA GLN A 311 -6.80 17.82 10.94
C GLN A 311 -8.07 18.62 10.62
N MET A 312 -9.20 18.27 11.22
CA MET A 312 -10.48 18.99 11.03
C MET A 312 -10.36 20.48 11.38
N ASP A 313 -9.65 20.82 12.46
CA ASP A 313 -9.42 22.21 12.87
C ASP A 313 -8.61 23.03 11.85
N GLN A 314 -7.90 22.38 10.93
CA GLN A 314 -7.07 23.02 9.88
C GLN A 314 -7.66 22.89 8.46
N SER A 315 -8.89 22.39 8.33
CA SER A 315 -9.50 22.09 7.02
C SER A 315 -9.58 23.29 6.08
N ASP A 316 -9.85 24.49 6.61
CA ASP A 316 -10.02 25.71 5.80
C ASP A 316 -8.72 26.26 5.19
N GLU A 317 -7.55 25.90 5.71
CA GLU A 317 -6.24 26.38 5.21
C GLU A 317 -5.42 25.25 4.58
N ARG A 318 -6.01 24.06 4.42
CA ARG A 318 -5.28 22.88 3.97
C ARG A 318 -4.99 22.94 2.47
N VAL A 319 -3.70 22.99 2.14
CA VAL A 319 -3.20 22.81 0.77
C VAL A 319 -3.30 21.33 0.40
N SER A 320 -3.92 21.01 -0.74
CA SER A 320 -3.98 19.64 -1.29
C SER A 320 -2.84 19.38 -2.27
N TYR A 321 -2.49 20.36 -3.11
CA TYR A 321 -1.48 20.24 -4.16
C TYR A 321 -0.59 21.49 -4.23
N GLN A 322 0.66 21.31 -4.64
CA GLN A 322 1.58 22.39 -4.98
C GLN A 322 2.08 22.20 -6.40
N LEU A 323 1.88 23.20 -7.26
CA LEU A 323 2.27 23.16 -8.66
C LEU A 323 3.35 24.20 -8.93
N GLY A 324 4.53 23.76 -9.35
CA GLY A 324 5.55 24.64 -9.90
C GLY A 324 5.15 25.20 -11.28
N PRO A 325 5.96 26.09 -11.84
CA PRO A 325 5.72 26.67 -13.16
C PRO A 325 5.58 25.60 -14.24
N GLN A 326 4.52 25.66 -15.04
CA GLN A 326 4.18 24.67 -16.07
C GLN A 326 3.84 23.26 -15.56
N ASP A 327 3.82 23.04 -14.25
CA ASP A 327 3.44 21.74 -13.69
C ASP A 327 1.95 21.46 -13.92
N SER A 328 1.65 20.17 -14.08
CA SER A 328 0.29 19.66 -14.16
C SER A 328 0.13 18.44 -13.28
N THR A 329 -0.92 18.41 -12.48
CA THR A 329 -1.31 17.25 -11.66
C THR A 329 -2.80 16.98 -11.81
N PHE A 330 -3.31 15.92 -11.19
CA PHE A 330 -4.72 15.57 -11.29
C PHE A 330 -5.26 14.95 -10.00
N GLU A 331 -6.52 15.27 -9.71
CA GLU A 331 -7.35 14.64 -8.68
C GLU A 331 -8.28 13.62 -9.34
N ILE A 332 -8.59 12.52 -8.64
CA ILE A 332 -9.42 11.43 -9.16
C ILE A 332 -10.77 11.41 -8.43
N ILE A 333 -11.84 11.59 -9.19
CA ILE A 333 -13.19 11.32 -8.68
C ILE A 333 -13.52 9.84 -8.91
N GLN A 334 -13.81 9.13 -7.81
CA GLN A 334 -14.07 7.70 -7.82
C GLN A 334 -15.36 7.35 -8.57
N GLU A 335 -15.48 6.07 -8.95
CA GLU A 335 -16.70 5.54 -9.58
C GLU A 335 -17.94 5.74 -8.69
N LEU A 336 -18.94 6.44 -9.23
CA LEU A 336 -20.20 6.70 -8.54
C LEU A 336 -21.26 5.63 -8.82
N SER A 337 -22.05 5.28 -7.81
CA SER A 337 -23.25 4.47 -8.02
C SER A 337 -24.39 5.33 -8.56
N TYR A 338 -25.42 4.67 -9.10
CA TYR A 338 -26.59 5.38 -9.60
C TYR A 338 -27.26 6.20 -8.48
N GLY A 339 -27.32 7.53 -8.67
CA GLY A 339 -27.93 8.46 -7.74
C GLY A 339 -26.97 9.09 -6.72
N ASP A 340 -25.71 8.66 -6.70
CA ASP A 340 -24.65 9.33 -5.95
C ASP A 340 -24.22 10.61 -6.68
N VAL A 341 -23.77 11.60 -5.91
CA VAL A 341 -23.25 12.88 -6.40
C VAL A 341 -21.98 13.20 -5.63
N VAL A 342 -21.00 13.78 -6.30
CA VAL A 342 -19.81 14.36 -5.66
C VAL A 342 -19.74 15.83 -5.99
N ASP A 343 -19.63 16.65 -4.94
CA ASP A 343 -19.37 18.08 -5.06
C ASP A 343 -17.88 18.34 -4.82
N SER A 344 -17.19 18.72 -5.89
CA SER A 344 -15.76 19.05 -5.84
C SER A 344 -15.57 20.55 -5.80
N GLN A 345 -14.94 21.06 -4.75
CA GLN A 345 -14.56 22.45 -4.59
C GLN A 345 -13.05 22.62 -4.79
N ILE A 346 -12.68 23.38 -5.82
CA ILE A 346 -11.29 23.71 -6.15
C ILE A 346 -11.04 25.18 -5.82
N THR A 347 -10.20 25.45 -4.84
CA THR A 347 -9.81 26.80 -4.41
C THR A 347 -8.36 27.07 -4.80
N ASN A 348 -8.14 28.17 -5.54
CA ASN A 348 -6.80 28.72 -5.77
C ASN A 348 -6.40 29.53 -4.52
N LEU A 349 -5.39 29.07 -3.79
CA LEU A 349 -4.93 29.72 -2.56
C LEU A 349 -3.88 30.82 -2.82
N ASP A 350 -3.43 30.99 -4.06
CA ASP A 350 -2.46 32.02 -4.42
C ASP A 350 -3.13 33.42 -4.53
N ASP A 351 -2.35 34.46 -4.23
CA ASP A 351 -2.78 35.86 -4.26
C ASP A 351 -2.59 36.54 -5.62
N SER A 352 -1.91 35.90 -6.57
CA SER A 352 -1.44 36.52 -7.81
C SER A 352 -1.61 35.65 -9.06
N LEU A 353 -1.39 34.35 -8.96
CA LEU A 353 -1.40 33.41 -10.07
C LEU A 353 -2.81 32.94 -10.37
N THR A 354 -3.01 32.57 -11.63
CA THR A 354 -4.25 31.97 -12.11
C THR A 354 -4.05 30.47 -12.25
N LEU A 355 -5.02 29.69 -11.77
CA LEU A 355 -5.05 28.24 -11.92
C LEU A 355 -5.91 27.88 -13.14
N GLU A 356 -5.43 26.99 -14.00
CA GLU A 356 -6.23 26.40 -15.06
C GLU A 356 -6.65 24.97 -14.68
N VAL A 357 -7.88 24.60 -15.03
CA VAL A 357 -8.46 23.29 -14.66
C VAL A 357 -9.13 22.65 -15.88
N VAL A 358 -8.91 21.35 -16.08
CA VAL A 358 -9.65 20.53 -17.06
C VAL A 358 -10.38 19.40 -16.35
N TYR A 359 -11.68 19.28 -16.60
CA TYR A 359 -12.52 18.20 -16.12
C TYR A 359 -12.95 17.28 -17.26
N LEU A 360 -12.69 15.98 -17.12
CA LEU A 360 -12.96 14.96 -18.14
C LEU A 360 -13.05 13.55 -17.55
N GLN A 361 -13.55 12.59 -18.34
CA GLN A 361 -13.47 11.17 -17.97
C GLN A 361 -12.04 10.66 -18.13
N VAL A 362 -11.62 9.75 -17.25
CA VAL A 362 -10.26 9.18 -17.25
C VAL A 362 -9.90 8.51 -18.58
N GLU A 363 -10.85 7.87 -19.26
CA GLU A 363 -10.58 7.22 -20.55
C GLU A 363 -10.25 8.22 -21.67
N ASP A 364 -10.79 9.43 -21.59
CA ASP A 364 -10.60 10.48 -22.59
C ASP A 364 -9.25 11.18 -22.46
N SER A 365 -8.56 11.08 -21.31
CA SER A 365 -7.28 11.75 -21.07
C SER A 365 -6.07 11.08 -21.73
N VAL A 366 -6.21 9.81 -22.12
CA VAL A 366 -5.10 8.96 -22.61
C VAL A 366 -4.29 9.62 -23.74
N PRO A 367 -4.89 10.28 -24.76
CA PRO A 367 -4.11 10.94 -25.83
C PRO A 367 -3.09 11.95 -25.31
N ALA A 368 -3.46 12.74 -24.30
CA ALA A 368 -2.65 13.80 -23.73
C ALA A 368 -1.68 13.33 -22.61
N MET A 369 -1.68 12.03 -22.26
CA MET A 369 -0.84 11.47 -21.18
C MET A 369 0.08 10.35 -21.69
N ASN A 370 0.75 10.53 -22.83
CA ASN A 370 1.47 9.46 -23.53
C ASN A 370 3.00 9.44 -23.36
N ARG A 371 3.60 10.27 -22.49
CA ARG A 371 5.08 10.48 -22.44
C ARG A 371 5.68 10.70 -21.05
N GLY A 372 5.01 10.29 -19.98
CA GLY A 372 5.46 10.60 -18.61
C GLY A 372 5.21 12.06 -18.21
N SER A 373 4.43 12.80 -19.00
CA SER A 373 3.98 14.17 -18.76
C SER A 373 2.57 14.37 -19.31
N ILE A 374 1.88 15.42 -18.84
CA ILE A 374 0.58 15.86 -19.37
C ILE A 374 0.84 16.90 -20.46
N ASP A 375 0.39 16.64 -21.68
CA ASP A 375 0.38 17.61 -22.78
C ASP A 375 -0.81 18.56 -22.59
N TRP A 376 -0.55 19.73 -21.99
CA TRP A 376 -1.60 20.65 -21.58
C TRP A 376 -2.44 21.19 -22.76
N GLU A 377 -1.78 21.48 -23.89
CA GLU A 377 -2.48 22.00 -25.07
C GLU A 377 -3.43 20.94 -25.66
N GLU A 378 -3.01 19.68 -25.67
CA GLU A 378 -3.89 18.58 -26.06
C GLU A 378 -5.00 18.37 -25.02
N MET A 379 -4.69 18.42 -23.73
CA MET A 379 -5.64 18.19 -22.64
C MET A 379 -6.83 19.16 -22.67
N LYS A 380 -6.57 20.44 -22.94
CA LYS A 380 -7.62 21.46 -23.12
C LYS A 380 -8.60 21.15 -24.25
N THR A 381 -8.24 20.30 -25.20
CA THR A 381 -9.15 19.92 -26.30
C THR A 381 -10.06 18.74 -25.96
N LEU A 382 -9.74 18.01 -24.89
CA LEU A 382 -10.38 16.74 -24.52
C LEU A 382 -11.48 16.91 -23.46
N GLY A 383 -11.40 17.94 -22.62
CA GLY A 383 -12.30 18.15 -21.48
C GLY A 383 -12.98 19.51 -21.42
N GLN A 384 -13.67 19.75 -20.30
CA GLN A 384 -14.23 21.05 -19.95
C GLN A 384 -13.17 21.89 -19.25
N ASN A 385 -12.90 23.08 -19.78
CA ASN A 385 -11.83 23.94 -19.27
C ASN A 385 -12.39 25.06 -18.40
N TYR A 386 -11.68 25.33 -17.31
CA TYR A 386 -11.99 26.38 -16.37
C TYR A 386 -10.73 27.16 -16.02
N THR A 387 -10.93 28.39 -15.54
CA THR A 387 -9.86 29.26 -15.09
C THR A 387 -10.28 29.88 -13.77
N ILE A 388 -9.43 29.72 -12.75
CA ILE A 388 -9.70 30.16 -11.38
C ILE A 388 -8.72 31.29 -11.07
N PRO A 389 -9.19 32.55 -10.93
CA PRO A 389 -8.31 33.67 -10.57
C PRO A 389 -7.75 33.47 -9.14
N ALA A 390 -6.75 34.26 -8.79
CA ALA A 390 -6.20 34.32 -7.43
C ALA A 390 -7.30 34.45 -6.35
N GLY A 391 -7.23 33.62 -5.31
CA GLY A 391 -8.25 33.51 -4.25
C GLY A 391 -9.63 33.00 -4.71
N GLY A 392 -9.78 32.63 -5.98
CA GLY A 392 -11.03 32.15 -6.56
C GLY A 392 -11.36 30.72 -6.18
N THR A 393 -12.62 30.34 -6.37
CA THR A 393 -13.10 28.97 -6.17
C THR A 393 -14.00 28.53 -7.32
N LEU A 394 -13.86 27.27 -7.73
CA LEU A 394 -14.69 26.58 -8.71
C LEU A 394 -15.36 25.39 -8.05
N ASP A 395 -16.67 25.27 -8.23
CA ASP A 395 -17.44 24.11 -7.81
C ASP A 395 -17.79 23.26 -9.05
N ILE A 396 -17.51 21.96 -8.99
CA ILE A 396 -17.83 20.97 -10.02
C ILE A 396 -18.72 19.90 -9.40
N GLU A 397 -19.92 19.73 -9.95
CA GLU A 397 -20.85 18.66 -9.57
C GLU A 397 -20.65 17.46 -10.51
N THR A 398 -20.28 16.30 -9.96
CA THR A 398 -20.14 15.04 -10.70
C THR A 398 -21.32 14.11 -10.41
N THR A 399 -22.07 13.75 -11.44
CA THR A 399 -23.28 12.88 -11.34
C THR A 399 -23.23 11.65 -12.25
N GLN A 400 -22.22 11.56 -13.12
CA GLN A 400 -22.08 10.44 -14.05
C GLN A 400 -21.65 9.18 -13.29
N HIS A 401 -22.43 8.11 -13.41
CA HIS A 401 -22.20 6.86 -12.70
C HIS A 401 -21.37 5.86 -13.52
N ASN A 402 -20.73 4.90 -12.84
CA ASN A 402 -19.92 3.83 -13.43
C ASN A 402 -18.70 4.28 -14.27
N VAL A 403 -18.23 5.51 -14.06
CA VAL A 403 -17.04 6.07 -14.71
C VAL A 403 -16.23 6.86 -13.69
N PHE A 404 -14.93 6.98 -13.94
CA PHE A 404 -14.02 7.81 -13.16
C PHE A 404 -13.77 9.13 -13.90
N HIS A 405 -13.54 10.20 -13.16
CA HIS A 405 -13.22 11.51 -13.72
C HIS A 405 -11.90 12.02 -13.18
N PHE A 406 -11.23 12.83 -14.00
CA PHE A 406 -10.09 13.63 -13.58
C PHE A 406 -10.50 15.10 -13.44
N ILE A 407 -9.98 15.72 -12.39
CA ILE A 407 -9.85 17.17 -12.28
C ILE A 407 -8.36 17.46 -12.42
N ILE A 408 -7.94 17.87 -13.61
CA ILE A 408 -6.54 18.16 -13.93
C ILE A 408 -6.28 19.63 -13.60
N LEU A 409 -5.24 19.88 -12.82
CA LEU A 409 -4.81 21.18 -12.33
C LEU A 409 -3.52 21.58 -13.05
N HIS A 410 -3.43 22.82 -13.52
CA HIS A 410 -2.25 23.32 -14.22
C HIS A 410 -1.87 24.74 -13.79
N ASN A 411 -0.56 24.95 -13.59
CA ASN A 411 0.02 26.26 -13.36
C ASN A 411 0.58 26.84 -14.66
N PRO A 412 -0.08 27.82 -15.29
CA PRO A 412 0.33 28.40 -16.57
C PRO A 412 1.51 29.39 -16.45
N SER A 413 2.08 29.58 -15.26
CA SER A 413 3.18 30.53 -15.07
C SER A 413 4.48 30.06 -15.76
N ASP A 414 5.20 31.01 -16.35
CA ASP A 414 6.49 30.77 -17.04
C ASP A 414 7.71 31.16 -16.18
N SER A 415 7.49 31.78 -15.02
CA SER A 415 8.56 32.32 -14.18
C SER A 415 9.14 31.25 -13.26
N SER A 416 10.44 31.00 -13.35
CA SER A 416 11.15 30.03 -12.48
C SER A 416 11.50 30.57 -11.09
N SER A 417 10.85 31.64 -10.61
CA SER A 417 11.01 32.13 -9.23
C SER A 417 10.17 31.31 -8.27
N THR A 418 10.63 31.13 -7.03
CA THR A 418 9.89 30.42 -5.96
C THR A 418 8.51 31.03 -5.69
N ASP A 419 8.30 32.32 -6.00
CA ASP A 419 7.01 33.02 -5.95
C ASP A 419 6.03 32.57 -7.05
N SER A 420 6.35 31.49 -7.78
CA SER A 420 5.55 30.97 -8.90
C SER A 420 4.99 29.58 -8.61
N VAL A 421 5.14 29.08 -7.37
CA VAL A 421 4.51 27.84 -6.91
C VAL A 421 3.07 28.16 -6.54
N LEU A 422 2.13 27.46 -7.15
CA LEU A 422 0.70 27.65 -6.96
C LEU A 422 0.18 26.60 -5.98
N GLU A 423 -0.37 27.05 -4.86
CA GLU A 423 -1.02 26.20 -3.86
C GLU A 423 -2.52 26.05 -4.17
N VAL A 424 -2.99 24.80 -4.25
CA VAL A 424 -4.38 24.48 -4.56
C VAL A 424 -4.97 23.66 -3.45
N ARG A 425 -6.19 23.99 -3.06
CA ARG A 425 -7.04 23.14 -2.21
C ARG A 425 -8.13 22.51 -3.06
N VAL A 426 -8.26 21.21 -2.93
CA VAL A 426 -9.34 20.41 -3.53
C VAL A 426 -10.08 19.68 -2.41
N VAL A 427 -11.39 19.88 -2.34
CA VAL A 427 -12.28 19.19 -1.40
C VAL A 427 -13.35 18.46 -2.19
N ASN A 428 -13.45 17.15 -2.01
CA ASN A 428 -14.47 16.32 -2.64
C ASN A 428 -15.47 15.86 -1.57
N ASP A 429 -16.71 16.34 -1.63
CA ASP A 429 -17.79 15.89 -0.76
C ASP A 429 -18.62 14.80 -1.45
N TYR A 430 -18.47 13.57 -0.97
CA TYR A 430 -19.22 12.39 -1.45
C TYR A 430 -20.59 12.23 -0.76
N HIS A 431 -20.98 13.15 0.14
CA HIS A 431 -22.24 13.14 0.90
C HIS A 431 -22.45 11.87 1.74
N GLN A 432 -21.35 11.29 2.25
CA GLN A 432 -21.35 10.03 2.98
C GLN A 432 -20.62 10.16 4.33
N ASP A 433 -21.29 9.79 5.43
CA ASP A 433 -20.66 9.68 6.75
C ASP A 433 -20.19 8.25 7.02
N LEU A 434 -18.92 7.98 6.70
CA LEU A 434 -18.30 6.65 6.83
C LEU A 434 -17.21 6.59 7.90
N MET A 435 -17.07 7.62 8.73
CA MET A 435 -16.02 7.70 9.75
C MET A 435 -16.07 6.52 10.74
N ALA A 436 -17.27 6.14 11.19
CA ALA A 436 -17.45 4.99 12.08
C ALA A 436 -17.01 3.67 11.43
N ASN A 437 -17.28 3.50 10.13
CA ASN A 437 -16.90 2.30 9.38
C ASN A 437 -15.38 2.22 9.23
N ALA A 438 -14.72 3.34 8.93
CA ALA A 438 -13.26 3.45 8.87
C ALA A 438 -12.59 3.10 10.21
N ILE A 439 -13.15 3.59 11.33
CA ILE A 439 -12.68 3.25 12.67
C ILE A 439 -12.81 1.75 12.93
N LEU A 440 -13.99 1.17 12.66
CA LEU A 440 -14.25 -0.25 12.88
C LEU A 440 -13.32 -1.15 12.05
N LEU A 441 -13.08 -0.78 10.78
CA LEU A 441 -12.18 -1.51 9.88
C LEU A 441 -10.72 -1.47 10.36
N SER A 442 -10.34 -0.42 11.09
CA SER A 442 -8.99 -0.21 11.62
C SER A 442 -8.70 -0.96 12.92
N LEU A 443 -9.73 -1.30 13.72
CA LEU A 443 -9.55 -1.97 15.03
C LEU A 443 -8.70 -3.26 14.98
N PRO A 444 -8.85 -4.16 13.99
CA PRO A 444 -8.00 -5.34 13.87
C PRO A 444 -6.51 -4.99 13.74
N SER A 445 -6.15 -3.93 13.00
CA SER A 445 -4.76 -3.47 12.85
C SER A 445 -4.15 -3.07 14.19
N LEU A 446 -4.88 -2.21 14.93
CA LEU A 446 -4.45 -1.70 16.22
C LEU A 446 -4.26 -2.86 17.21
N TRP A 447 -5.21 -3.79 17.26
CA TRP A 447 -5.11 -4.97 18.10
C TRP A 447 -3.91 -5.85 17.73
N MET A 448 -3.67 -6.13 16.44
CA MET A 448 -2.52 -6.93 15.99
C MET A 448 -1.20 -6.30 16.43
N THR A 449 -1.07 -4.97 16.30
CA THR A 449 0.12 -4.24 16.73
C THR A 449 0.37 -4.41 18.23
N ILE A 450 -0.66 -4.19 19.06
CA ILE A 450 -0.55 -4.36 20.51
C ILE A 450 -0.32 -5.83 20.90
N PHE A 451 -0.92 -6.77 20.19
CA PHE A 451 -0.69 -8.20 20.39
C PHE A 451 0.79 -8.55 20.23
N VAL A 452 1.46 -8.05 19.18
CA VAL A 452 2.89 -8.29 18.96
C VAL A 452 3.72 -7.70 20.10
N LEU A 453 3.48 -6.44 20.47
CA LEU A 453 4.20 -5.79 21.56
C LEU A 453 4.03 -6.54 22.90
N HIS A 454 2.80 -6.93 23.22
CA HIS A 454 2.47 -7.71 24.40
C HIS A 454 3.12 -9.09 24.37
N ARG A 455 3.13 -9.76 23.22
CA ARG A 455 3.77 -11.07 23.01
C ARG A 455 5.28 -11.00 23.22
N LEU A 456 5.97 -10.03 22.62
CA LEU A 456 7.41 -9.83 22.80
C LEU A 456 7.76 -9.52 24.26
N ARG A 457 6.97 -8.68 24.93
CA ARG A 457 7.15 -8.39 26.37
C ARG A 457 7.05 -9.68 27.19
N ARG A 458 6.05 -10.53 26.93
CA ARG A 458 5.89 -11.81 27.64
C ARG A 458 7.04 -12.78 27.39
N LEU A 459 7.54 -12.87 26.16
CA LEU A 459 8.73 -13.69 25.84
C LEU A 459 9.94 -13.23 26.65
N LYS A 460 10.19 -11.92 26.68
CA LYS A 460 11.30 -11.33 27.46
C LYS A 460 11.17 -11.60 28.96
N LEU A 461 9.97 -11.43 29.53
CA LEU A 461 9.70 -11.70 30.95
C LEU A 461 9.94 -13.17 31.33
N ASN A 462 9.68 -14.10 30.40
CA ASN A 462 9.90 -15.54 30.60
C ASN A 462 11.30 -15.99 30.12
N LYS A 463 12.24 -15.07 29.88
CA LYS A 463 13.61 -15.35 29.41
C LYS A 463 13.67 -16.22 28.14
N ARG A 464 12.67 -16.11 27.26
CA ARG A 464 12.61 -16.83 25.98
C ARG A 464 13.08 -15.94 24.84
N SER A 465 13.52 -16.58 23.75
CA SER A 465 13.93 -15.87 22.55
C SER A 465 12.74 -15.14 21.91
N LEU A 466 12.96 -13.98 21.30
CA LEU A 466 11.91 -13.21 20.62
C LEU A 466 11.34 -13.96 19.39
N ILE A 467 12.12 -14.87 18.82
CA ILE A 467 11.72 -15.70 17.68
C ILE A 467 10.94 -16.94 18.08
N ASP A 468 10.72 -17.17 19.38
CA ASP A 468 10.01 -18.35 19.87
C ASP A 468 8.49 -18.25 19.57
N SER A 469 8.04 -19.05 18.60
CA SER A 469 6.65 -19.14 18.17
C SER A 469 5.78 -20.00 19.06
N SER A 470 6.37 -20.72 20.02
CA SER A 470 5.65 -21.70 20.80
C SER A 470 4.53 -21.07 21.64
N PRO A 471 3.31 -21.64 21.65
CA PRO A 471 2.20 -21.09 22.41
C PRO A 471 2.49 -20.98 23.91
N SER A 472 1.92 -19.95 24.56
CA SER A 472 2.20 -19.67 25.98
C SER A 472 1.71 -20.72 26.98
N HIS A 473 0.97 -21.75 26.54
CA HIS A 473 0.51 -22.83 27.43
C HIS A 473 1.52 -23.98 27.53
N ILE A 474 2.56 -23.98 26.69
CA ILE A 474 3.68 -24.92 26.78
C ILE A 474 4.93 -24.27 27.35
N TRP A 475 4.81 -23.02 27.82
CA TRP A 475 5.87 -22.38 28.57
C TRP A 475 5.85 -23.02 29.96
N ASN A 476 7.02 -23.39 30.47
CA ASN A 476 7.14 -23.74 31.88
C ASN A 476 6.91 -22.44 32.65
N GLU A 477 5.65 -22.15 32.99
CA GLU A 477 5.33 -21.08 33.94
C GLU A 477 5.88 -21.57 35.29
N GLU A 478 7.03 -21.03 35.72
CA GLU A 478 7.35 -21.03 37.16
C GLU A 478 6.19 -20.28 37.82
N GLU A 479 5.36 -21.01 38.58
CA GLU A 479 4.19 -20.50 39.30
C GLU A 479 4.50 -19.31 40.20
#